data_AF-A0AAU1K5E5-F1
#
_entry.id   AF-A0AAU1K5E5-F1
#
_cell.length_a   1.000
_cell.length_b   1.000
_cell.length_c   1.000
_cell.angle_alpha   90.00
_cell.angle_beta   90.00
_cell.angle_gamma   90.00
#
_symmetry.space_group_name_H-M   'P 1'
#
loop_
_entity.id
_entity.type
_entity.pdbx_description
1 polymer ?
#
loop_
_entity_poly.entity_id
_entity_poly.type
_entity_poly.pdbx_seq_one_letter_code
_entity_poly.pdbx_strand_id
1 'polypeptide(L)' 'MSTIPELAAKDWRFRPPRHCFVRFGTDRYPAILLEWRPKRDRGGVSKWEGLVIYASHTPATGEWEVRHCWMHGDLIEPAE' A
#
# COMPACT_ATOMS: atom_id res chain seq x y z
N MET A 1 28.20 -2.83 18.59
CA MET A 1 27.94 -2.67 17.14
C MET A 1 26.44 -2.83 16.94
N SER A 2 25.71 -1.72 16.83
CA SER A 2 24.28 -1.74 16.56
C SER A 2 24.02 -0.74 15.44
N THR A 3 23.81 -1.25 14.25
CA THR A 3 23.25 -0.53 13.12
C THR A 3 22.40 -1.55 12.41
N ILE A 4 21.13 -1.58 12.75
CA ILE A 4 20.10 -2.30 12.00
C ILE A 4 19.94 -1.57 10.67
N PRO A 5 20.26 -2.16 9.51
CA PRO A 5 19.77 -1.70 8.22
C PRO A 5 18.71 -2.69 7.75
N GLU A 6 17.80 -3.13 8.63
CA GLU A 6 16.64 -3.97 8.27
C GLU A 6 15.53 -3.18 7.55
N LEU A 7 15.73 -1.87 7.37
CA LEU A 7 15.06 -1.07 6.34
C LEU A 7 15.80 -1.18 4.99
N ALA A 8 16.39 -2.34 4.71
CA ALA A 8 16.91 -2.68 3.39
C ALA A 8 15.75 -2.56 2.40
N ALA A 9 15.81 -1.50 1.59
CA ALA A 9 14.94 -1.15 0.48
C ALA A 9 14.01 -2.30 0.04
N LYS A 10 12.70 -2.16 0.33
CA LYS A 10 11.67 -2.99 -0.29
C LYS A 10 11.99 -3.06 -1.78
N ASP A 11 12.24 -4.27 -2.27
CA ASP A 11 12.41 -4.48 -3.70
C ASP A 11 11.10 -4.04 -4.36
N TRP A 12 11.12 -2.89 -5.02
CA TRP A 12 9.98 -2.32 -5.76
C TRP A 12 9.43 -3.29 -6.81
N ARG A 13 10.14 -4.39 -7.07
CA ARG A 13 9.72 -5.51 -7.91
C ARG A 13 8.69 -6.41 -7.23
N PHE A 14 8.59 -6.43 -5.91
CA PHE A 14 7.62 -7.26 -5.21
C PHE A 14 6.22 -6.65 -5.31
N ARG A 15 5.34 -7.35 -6.01
CA ARG A 15 3.93 -6.98 -6.19
C ARG A 15 3.08 -8.16 -5.73
N PRO A 16 2.30 -8.01 -4.64
CA PRO A 16 1.30 -9.01 -4.29
C PRO A 16 0.38 -9.32 -5.49
N PRO A 17 -0.18 -10.54 -5.56
CA PRO A 17 -1.18 -10.89 -6.56
C PRO A 17 -2.35 -9.90 -6.57
N ARG A 18 -2.97 -9.69 -7.73
CA ARG A 18 -4.25 -8.97 -7.79
C ARG A 18 -5.32 -9.75 -7.01
N HIS A 19 -6.32 -9.04 -6.49
CA HIS A 19 -7.43 -9.59 -5.72
C HIS A 19 -6.97 -10.33 -4.46
N CYS A 20 -6.06 -9.73 -3.70
CA CYS A 20 -5.66 -10.22 -2.37
C CYS A 20 -5.94 -9.19 -1.28
N PHE A 21 -6.06 -9.68 -0.05
CA PHE A 21 -6.09 -8.82 1.11
C PHE A 21 -4.70 -8.24 1.36
N VAL A 22 -4.66 -6.94 1.63
CA VAL A 22 -3.44 -6.17 1.89
C VAL A 22 -3.61 -5.30 3.12
N ARG A 23 -2.48 -4.85 3.67
CA ARG A 23 -2.37 -3.87 4.76
C ARG A 23 -1.44 -2.72 4.37
N PHE A 24 -1.57 -1.59 5.06
CA PHE A 24 -0.77 -0.39 4.81
C PHE A 24 -0.06 0.06 6.08
N GLY A 25 1.28 0.05 6.08
CA GLY A 25 2.07 0.51 7.23
C GLY A 25 1.59 -0.08 8.56
N THR A 26 1.24 0.78 9.53
CA THR A 26 0.73 0.39 10.86
C THR A 26 -0.78 0.19 10.92
N ASP A 27 -1.52 0.56 9.86
CA ASP A 27 -2.97 0.45 9.85
C ASP A 27 -3.40 -0.98 9.54
N ARG A 28 -4.19 -1.55 10.46
CA ARG A 28 -4.64 -2.95 10.42
C ARG A 28 -5.96 -3.17 9.68
N TYR A 29 -6.47 -2.16 8.98
CA TYR A 29 -7.77 -2.31 8.31
C TYR A 29 -7.61 -3.24 7.10
N PRO A 30 -8.49 -4.24 6.95
CA PRO A 30 -8.44 -5.13 5.78
C PRO A 30 -8.72 -4.30 4.52
N ALA A 31 -7.78 -4.34 3.59
CA ALA A 31 -7.93 -3.71 2.29
C ALA A 31 -7.85 -4.76 1.18
N ILE A 32 -8.51 -4.53 0.06
CA ILE A 32 -8.45 -5.41 -1.11
C ILE A 32 -7.70 -4.68 -2.21
N LEU A 33 -6.64 -5.32 -2.72
CA LEU A 33 -5.89 -4.86 -3.88
C LEU A 33 -6.57 -5.33 -5.17
N LEU A 34 -6.92 -4.40 -6.05
CA LEU A 34 -7.61 -4.68 -7.31
C LEU A 34 -6.65 -4.70 -8.51
N GLU A 35 -5.79 -3.69 -8.61
CA GLU A 35 -4.98 -3.46 -9.82
C GLU A 35 -3.60 -2.87 -9.49
N TRP A 36 -2.62 -3.09 -10.37
CA TRP A 36 -1.31 -2.44 -10.37
C TRP A 36 -1.15 -1.57 -11.61
N ARG A 37 -0.58 -0.37 -11.44
CA ARG A 37 -0.14 0.47 -12.56
C ARG A 37 1.25 1.09 -12.32
N PRO A 38 2.02 1.36 -13.38
CA PRO A 38 3.22 2.18 -13.26
C PRO A 38 2.85 3.65 -13.03
N LYS A 39 3.48 4.29 -12.04
CA LYS A 39 3.49 5.72 -11.79
C LYS A 39 4.70 6.33 -12.48
N ARG A 40 4.46 7.26 -13.41
CA ARG A 40 5.53 8.02 -14.07
C ARG A 40 6.09 9.06 -13.09
N ASP A 41 7.34 8.88 -12.68
CA ASP A 41 8.10 9.90 -11.96
C ASP A 41 8.88 10.77 -12.96
N ARG A 42 9.05 12.07 -12.67
CA ARG A 42 9.78 13.00 -13.56
C ARG A 42 11.26 12.61 -13.75
N GLY A 43 11.79 11.72 -12.89
CA GLY A 43 13.19 11.26 -12.89
C GLY A 43 13.45 9.90 -13.56
N GLY A 44 12.51 9.33 -14.32
CA GLY A 44 12.74 8.12 -15.13
C GLY A 44 12.63 6.77 -14.39
N VAL A 45 12.65 6.76 -13.06
CA VAL A 45 12.31 5.55 -12.27
C VAL A 45 10.78 5.40 -12.23
N SER A 46 10.25 4.39 -12.91
CA SER A 46 8.83 4.03 -12.77
C SER A 46 8.59 3.40 -11.41
N LYS A 47 7.82 4.09 -10.55
CA LYS A 47 7.28 3.52 -9.32
C LYS A 47 5.98 2.78 -9.63
N TRP A 48 5.49 1.94 -8.73
CA TRP A 48 4.18 1.28 -8.89
C TRP A 48 3.15 1.87 -7.93
N GLU A 49 1.90 1.92 -8.35
CA GLU A 49 0.75 2.19 -7.51
C GLU A 49 -0.25 1.03 -7.60
N GLY A 50 -0.84 0.67 -6.46
CA GLY A 50 -1.91 -0.31 -6.36
C GLY A 50 -3.27 0.38 -6.15
N LEU A 51 -4.29 -0.05 -6.87
CA LEU A 51 -5.67 0.36 -6.64
C LEU A 51 -6.25 -0.46 -5.50
N VAL A 52 -6.72 0.20 -4.45
CA VAL A 52 -7.20 -0.46 -3.25
C VAL A 52 -8.57 0.03 -2.82
N ILE A 53 -9.35 -0.87 -2.24
CA ILE A 53 -10.58 -0.57 -1.51
C ILE A 53 -10.36 -0.91 -0.04
N TYR A 54 -10.69 0.01 0.86
CA TYR A 54 -10.58 -0.19 2.30
C TYR A 54 -11.64 0.62 3.05
N ALA A 55 -11.99 0.17 4.26
CA ALA A 55 -12.79 0.96 5.19
C ALA A 55 -11.89 1.92 5.96
N SER A 56 -12.31 3.18 6.08
CA SER A 56 -11.65 4.16 6.93
C SER A 56 -12.63 4.75 7.93
N HIS A 57 -12.14 5.01 9.13
CA HIS A 57 -12.88 5.68 10.17
C HIS A 57 -12.37 7.12 10.31
N THR A 58 -13.27 8.10 10.28
CA THR A 58 -12.96 9.52 10.47
C THR A 58 -13.06 9.85 11.96
N PRO A 59 -11.95 10.02 12.71
CA PRO A 59 -12.00 10.13 14.16
C PRO A 59 -12.79 11.35 14.66
N ALA A 60 -12.81 12.43 13.88
CA ALA A 60 -13.51 13.65 14.24
C ALA A 60 -15.04 13.53 14.19
N THR A 61 -15.58 12.70 13.28
CA THR A 61 -17.03 12.52 13.09
C THR A 61 -17.54 11.18 13.60
N GLY A 62 -16.65 10.21 13.84
CA GLY A 62 -17.01 8.83 14.18
C GLY A 62 -17.58 8.03 12.99
N GLU A 63 -17.53 8.60 11.79
CA GLU A 63 -18.14 8.00 10.61
C GLU A 63 -17.19 7.01 9.94
N TRP A 64 -17.77 5.95 9.40
CA TRP A 64 -17.10 4.98 8.55
C TRP A 64 -17.42 5.27 7.09
N GLU A 65 -16.39 5.25 6.25
CA GLU A 65 -16.55 5.32 4.80
C GLU A 65 -15.73 4.23 4.10
N VAL A 66 -16.19 3.82 2.92
CA VAL A 66 -15.41 2.96 2.01
C VAL A 66 -14.62 3.87 1.09
N ARG A 67 -13.29 3.78 1.14
CA ARG A 67 -12.40 4.54 0.29
C ARG A 67 -11.89 3.68 -0.85
N HIS A 68 -11.71 4.34 -1.98
CA HIS A 68 -11.18 3.76 -3.20
C HIS A 68 -10.11 4.70 -3.76
N CYS A 69 -8.84 4.29 -3.70
CA CYS A 69 -7.74 5.15 -4.14
C CYS A 69 -6.52 4.37 -4.64
N TRP A 70 -5.63 5.07 -5.32
CA TRP A 70 -4.31 4.57 -5.70
C TRP A 70 -3.32 4.81 -4.55
N MET A 71 -2.69 3.74 -4.08
CA MET A 71 -1.68 3.77 -3.02
C MET A 71 -0.30 3.47 -3.59
N HIS A 72 0.73 4.09 -3.02
CA HIS A 72 2.12 3.80 -3.38
C HIS A 72 2.45 2.33 -3.09
N GLY A 73 3.01 1.62 -4.08
CA GLY A 73 3.27 0.18 -3.97
C GLY A 73 4.17 -0.21 -2.81
N ASP A 74 5.12 0.66 -2.45
CA ASP A 74 6.02 0.44 -1.30
C ASP A 74 5.29 0.42 0.05
N LEU A 75 4.03 0.89 0.11
CA LEU A 75 3.19 0.87 1.29
C LEU A 75 2.28 -0.37 1.39
N ILE A 76 2.16 -1.14 0.30
CA ILE A 76 1.21 -2.26 0.21
C ILE A 76 1.92 -3.56 0.59
N GLU A 77 1.37 -4.27 1.57
CA GLU A 77 1.86 -5.58 2.01
C GLU A 77 0.72 -6.60 2.01
N PRO A 78 0.95 -7.88 1.69
CA PRO A 78 -0.05 -8.93 1.89
C PRO A 78 -0.55 -8.93 3.35
N ALA A 79 -1.86 -9.13 3.53
CA ALA A 79 -2.40 -9.49 4.83
C ALA A 79 -2.11 -10.99 5.07
N GLU A 80 -1.55 -11.32 6.23
CA GLU A 80 -1.34 -12.72 6.68
C GLU A 80 -2.64 -13.37 7.15
#